data_AF-A0A1Z4C4L2-F1
#
_entry.id   AF-A0A1Z4C4L2-F1
#
_cell.length_a   1.000
_cell.length_b   1.000
_cell.length_c   1.000
_cell.angle_alpha   90.00
_cell.angle_beta   90.00
_cell.angle_gamma   90.00
#
_symmetry.space_group_name_H-M   'P 1'
#
loop_
_entity.id
_entity.type
_entity.pdbx_description
1 polymer ?
#
loop_
_entity_poly.entity_id
_entity_poly.type
_entity_poly.pdbx_seq_one_letter_code
_entity_poly.pdbx_strand_id
1 'polypeptide(L)'
;MVKIRKEKGFLPLKQITFKYRGRILQAHIQAARIIDKKTGQETDYYPSANEELVEDALRKLAADQKELGFFDKKNYTSGVVFTLYQLSTELQKRGHSRSYPEIVLSLNILAGSLIRIDIFPKCCPISG
;
A
#
# COMPACT_ATOMS: atom_id res chain seq x y z
N MET A 1 -15.40 12.92 -16.85
CA MET A 1 -15.02 11.71 -16.07
C MET A 1 -16.23 11.26 -15.26
N VAL A 2 -16.87 10.16 -15.67
CA VAL A 2 -18.11 9.69 -15.05
C VAL A 2 -17.78 8.91 -13.79
N LYS A 3 -18.10 9.49 -12.62
CA LYS A 3 -18.10 8.80 -11.32
C LYS A 3 -19.22 7.75 -11.33
N ILE A 4 -18.92 6.53 -11.73
CA ILE A 4 -19.84 5.40 -11.57
C ILE A 4 -19.74 4.93 -10.12
N ARG A 5 -20.60 5.47 -9.25
CA ARG A 5 -20.86 4.90 -7.92
C ARG A 5 -21.92 3.82 -8.09
N LYS A 6 -21.57 2.56 -7.88
CA LYS A 6 -22.57 1.49 -7.73
C LYS A 6 -23.28 1.68 -6.38
N GLU A 7 -24.60 1.53 -6.36
CA GLU A 7 -25.53 1.98 -5.30
C GLU A 7 -25.21 1.51 -3.86
N LYS A 8 -24.40 0.47 -3.68
CA LYS A 8 -23.80 0.00 -2.41
C LYS A 8 -22.44 -0.65 -2.69
N GLY A 9 -21.64 0.01 -3.53
CA GLY A 9 -20.57 -0.65 -4.29
C GLY A 9 -19.21 -0.63 -3.60
N PHE A 10 -18.81 -1.76 -3.06
CA PHE A 10 -17.42 -2.01 -2.68
C PHE A 10 -16.48 -1.83 -3.88
N LEU A 11 -15.26 -1.35 -3.63
CA LEU A 11 -14.25 -1.31 -4.69
C LEU A 11 -13.89 -2.75 -5.09
N PRO A 12 -13.94 -3.10 -6.38
CA PRO A 12 -13.63 -4.45 -6.82
C PRO A 12 -12.14 -4.77 -6.66
N LEU A 13 -11.76 -6.02 -6.86
CA LEU A 13 -10.34 -6.34 -7.03
C LEU A 13 -9.83 -5.66 -8.31
N LYS A 14 -8.78 -4.84 -8.21
CA LYS A 14 -8.18 -4.16 -9.37
C LYS A 14 -7.04 -5.01 -9.94
N GLN A 15 -7.07 -5.24 -11.24
CA GLN A 15 -6.03 -5.99 -11.96
C GLN A 15 -5.24 -5.08 -12.89
N ILE A 16 -3.91 -5.16 -12.83
CA ILE A 16 -3.00 -4.36 -13.66
C ILE A 16 -1.93 -5.28 -14.23
N THR A 17 -1.78 -5.27 -15.57
CA THR A 17 -0.70 -6.00 -16.24
C THR A 17 0.43 -5.03 -16.57
N PHE A 18 1.67 -5.40 -16.26
CA PHE A 18 2.85 -4.56 -16.47
C PHE A 18 4.09 -5.38 -16.83
N LYS A 19 5.09 -4.73 -17.43
CA LYS A 19 6.36 -5.35 -17.81
C LYS A 19 7.45 -4.98 -16.82
N TYR A 20 8.13 -5.97 -16.24
CA TYR A 20 9.26 -5.77 -15.34
C TYR A 20 10.39 -6.76 -15.68
N ARG A 21 11.61 -6.23 -15.91
CA ARG A 21 12.80 -7.03 -16.28
C ARG A 21 12.55 -8.06 -17.40
N GLY A 22 11.82 -7.63 -18.43
CA GLY A 22 11.49 -8.49 -19.59
C GLY A 22 10.37 -9.51 -19.36
N ARG A 23 9.77 -9.58 -18.17
CA ARG A 23 8.64 -10.47 -17.84
C ARG A 23 7.34 -9.67 -17.80
N ILE A 24 6.25 -10.29 -18.23
CA ILE A 24 4.90 -9.76 -18.06
C ILE A 24 4.40 -10.27 -16.70
N LEU A 25 4.02 -9.33 -15.84
CA LEU A 25 3.50 -9.58 -14.51
C LEU A 25 2.08 -9.03 -14.40
N GLN A 26 1.30 -9.59 -13.49
CA GLN A 26 -0.03 -9.10 -13.15
C GLN A 26 -0.11 -8.79 -11.66
N ALA A 27 -0.50 -7.57 -11.32
CA ALA A 27 -0.84 -7.18 -9.96
C ALA A 27 -2.35 -7.31 -9.73
N HIS A 28 -2.72 -7.89 -8.60
CA HIS A 28 -4.09 -7.94 -8.06
C HIS A 28 -4.11 -7.11 -6.78
N ILE A 29 -4.90 -6.04 -6.78
CA ILE A 29 -4.91 -5.03 -5.72
C ILE A 29 -6.29 -5.01 -5.07
N GLN A 30 -6.33 -5.36 -3.79
CA GLN A 30 -7.50 -5.26 -2.94
C GLN A 30 -7.48 -3.91 -2.20
N ALA A 31 -8.60 -3.20 -2.24
CA ALA A 31 -8.78 -1.94 -1.52
C ALA A 31 -8.91 -2.18 0.00
N ALA A 32 -8.43 -1.20 0.78
CA ALA A 32 -8.66 -1.13 2.21
C ALA A 32 -10.00 -0.45 2.50
N ARG A 33 -10.77 -1.02 3.43
CA ARG A 33 -11.99 -0.38 3.94
C ARG A 33 -11.68 0.41 5.21
N ILE A 34 -11.98 1.70 5.19
CA ILE A 34 -11.83 2.59 6.33
C ILE A 34 -13.19 3.08 6.79
N ILE A 35 -13.45 2.98 8.09
CA ILE A 35 -14.65 3.51 8.73
C ILE A 35 -14.28 4.84 9.37
N ASP A 36 -14.91 5.93 8.95
CA ASP A 36 -14.77 7.21 9.62
C ASP A 36 -15.48 7.16 10.98
N LYS A 37 -14.71 7.29 12.07
CA LYS A 37 -15.23 7.23 13.44
C LYS A 37 -16.22 8.35 13.78
N LYS A 38 -16.18 9.49 13.08
CA LYS A 38 -17.06 10.63 13.34
C LYS A 38 -18.40 10.50 12.62
N THR A 39 -18.38 9.98 11.39
CA THR A 39 -19.56 9.92 10.52
C THR A 39 -20.16 8.52 10.40
N GLY A 40 -19.41 7.48 10.78
CA GLY A 40 -19.77 6.08 10.57
C GLY A 40 -19.69 5.64 9.11
N GLN A 41 -19.20 6.50 8.21
CA GLN A 41 -19.18 6.22 6.78
C GLN A 41 -18.05 5.25 6.43
N GLU A 42 -18.39 4.17 5.72
CA GLU A 42 -17.43 3.25 5.11
C GLU A 42 -16.94 3.83 3.78
N THR A 43 -15.62 3.92 3.61
CA THR A 43 -14.99 4.28 2.34
C THR A 43 -13.88 3.30 2.01
N ASP A 44 -13.91 2.78 0.79
CA ASP A 44 -12.87 1.91 0.26
C ASP A 44 -11.78 2.74 -0.46
N TYR A 45 -10.52 2.42 -0.22
CA TYR A 45 -9.35 3.08 -0.78
C TYR A 45 -8.41 2.06 -1.41
N TYR A 46 -8.02 2.26 -2.67
CA TYR A 46 -6.84 1.57 -3.19
C TYR A 46 -5.57 2.24 -2.67
N PRO A 47 -4.51 1.47 -2.37
CA PRO A 47 -3.20 2.05 -2.13
C PRO A 47 -2.74 2.84 -3.37
N SER A 48 -2.19 4.02 -3.13
CA SER A 48 -1.84 5.00 -4.15
C SER A 48 -0.47 5.63 -3.87
N ALA A 49 -0.13 6.71 -4.56
CA ALA A 49 1.14 7.41 -4.40
C ALA A 49 1.38 7.90 -2.96
N ASN A 50 0.33 8.24 -2.20
CA ASN A 50 0.49 8.67 -0.81
C ASN A 50 1.00 7.52 0.07
N GLU A 51 0.38 6.35 -0.09
CA GLU A 51 0.73 5.14 0.65
C GLU A 51 2.14 4.66 0.28
N GLU A 52 2.53 4.76 -0.98
CA GLU A 52 3.90 4.47 -1.44
C GLU A 52 4.94 5.36 -0.76
N LEU A 53 4.68 6.66 -0.64
CA LEU A 53 5.59 7.59 0.04
C LEU A 53 5.74 7.26 1.54
N VAL A 54 4.64 6.87 2.19
CA VAL A 54 4.66 6.44 3.59
C VAL A 54 5.43 5.14 3.74
N GLU A 55 5.20 4.15 2.88
CA GLU A 55 5.94 2.88 2.88
C GLU A 55 7.45 3.11 2.70
N ASP A 56 7.85 3.97 1.76
CA ASP A 56 9.26 4.26 1.52
C ASP A 56 9.93 5.02 2.68
N ALA A 57 9.19 5.90 3.36
CA ALA A 57 9.65 6.53 4.59
C ALA A 57 9.84 5.51 5.71
N LEU A 58 8.89 4.59 5.91
CA LEU A 58 9.01 3.50 6.89
C LEU A 58 10.20 2.59 6.58
N ARG A 59 10.41 2.23 5.32
CA ARG A 59 11.55 1.40 4.88
C ARG A 59 12.88 2.06 5.22
N LYS A 60 12.97 3.38 5.07
CA LYS A 60 14.17 4.15 5.45
C LYS A 60 14.37 4.19 6.96
N LEU A 61 13.32 4.44 7.74
CA LEU A 61 13.41 4.39 9.20
C LEU A 61 13.88 3.02 9.68
N ALA A 62 13.35 1.94 9.08
CA ALA A 62 13.74 0.56 9.39
C ALA A 62 15.21 0.27 9.06
N ALA A 63 15.73 0.82 7.96
CA ALA A 63 17.10 0.56 7.49
C ALA A 63 18.17 1.42 8.19
N ASP A 64 17.86 2.69 8.47
CA ASP A 64 18.84 3.65 9.00
C ASP A 64 18.97 3.59 10.52
N GLN A 65 17.85 3.41 11.22
CA GLN A 65 17.83 3.44 12.68
C GLN A 65 17.96 2.02 13.19
N LYS A 66 19.21 1.57 13.40
CA LYS A 66 19.57 0.21 13.83
C LYS A 66 18.82 -0.29 15.07
N GLU A 67 18.29 0.62 15.91
CA GLU A 67 17.52 0.28 17.11
C GLU A 67 15.99 0.23 16.87
N LEU A 68 15.50 0.79 15.77
CA LEU A 68 14.06 0.84 15.47
C LEU A 68 13.62 -0.27 14.52
N GLY A 69 14.47 -0.67 13.58
CA GLY A 69 14.21 -1.78 12.68
C GLY A 69 14.50 -3.13 13.35
N PHE A 70 13.65 -4.12 13.09
CA PHE A 70 13.90 -5.50 13.50
C PHE A 70 13.59 -6.48 12.37
N PHE A 71 14.28 -7.62 12.39
CA PHE A 71 14.07 -8.72 11.45
C PHE A 71 13.85 -10.02 12.23
N ASP A 72 12.64 -10.55 12.16
CA ASP A 72 12.29 -11.86 12.70
C ASP A 72 12.60 -12.93 11.66
N LYS A 73 13.71 -13.65 11.89
CA LYS A 73 14.18 -14.75 11.03
C LYS A 73 13.22 -15.92 10.97
N LYS A 74 12.42 -16.17 12.03
CA LYS A 74 11.53 -17.34 12.11
C LYS A 74 10.37 -17.20 11.13
N ASN A 75 9.78 -16.02 11.07
CA ASN A 75 8.64 -15.72 10.20
C ASN A 75 9.07 -15.03 8.89
N TYR A 76 10.36 -14.74 8.73
CA TYR A 76 10.92 -13.97 7.62
C TYR A 76 10.24 -12.60 7.45
N THR A 77 9.92 -11.96 8.58
CA THR A 77 9.23 -10.66 8.63
C THR A 77 10.17 -9.58 9.13
N SER A 78 10.07 -8.38 8.56
CA SER A 78 10.73 -7.19 9.08
C SER A 78 9.70 -6.20 9.61
N GLY A 79 10.11 -5.39 10.57
CA GLY A 79 9.27 -4.35 11.16
C GLY A 79 10.10 -3.16 11.61
N VAL A 80 9.40 -2.08 11.95
CA VAL A 80 9.99 -0.86 12.50
C VAL A 80 9.11 -0.30 13.59
N VAL A 81 9.73 0.09 14.71
CA VAL A 81 9.06 0.86 15.78
C VAL A 81 9.31 2.33 15.52
N PHE A 82 8.25 3.13 15.45
CA PHE A 82 8.36 4.55 15.15
C PHE A 82 7.27 5.35 15.84
N THR A 83 7.49 6.66 15.95
CA THR A 83 6.49 7.65 16.35
C THR A 83 5.96 8.39 15.13
N LEU A 84 4.72 8.90 15.21
CA LEU A 84 4.14 9.73 14.15
C LEU A 84 4.99 10.97 13.83
N TYR A 85 5.68 11.52 14.84
CA TYR A 85 6.60 12.63 14.67
C TYR A 85 7.81 12.27 13.80
N GLN A 86 8.45 11.12 14.06
CA GLN A 86 9.58 10.64 13.25
C GLN A 86 9.17 10.43 11.79
N LEU A 87 8.01 9.79 11.57
CA LEU A 87 7.48 9.57 10.23
C LEU A 87 7.15 10.87 9.50
N SER A 88 6.48 11.81 10.18
CA SER A 88 6.15 13.13 9.62
C SER A 88 7.40 13.94 9.27
N THR A 89 8.42 13.88 10.13
CA THR A 89 9.71 14.57 9.90
C THR A 89 10.41 13.99 8.67
N GLU A 90 10.39 12.66 8.53
CA GLU A 90 11.05 12.00 7.39
C GLU A 90 10.31 12.26 6.07
N LEU A 91 8.98 12.30 6.09
CA LEU A 91 8.18 12.75 4.96
C LEU A 91 8.46 14.22 4.59
N GLN A 92 8.62 15.10 5.58
CA GLN A 92 8.93 16.51 5.36
C GLN A 92 10.31 16.71 4.71
N LYS A 93 11.34 15.97 5.15
CA LYS A 93 12.69 16.03 4.56
C LYS A 93 12.71 15.68 3.07
N ARG A 94 11.76 14.86 2.63
CA ARG A 94 11.60 14.44 1.23
C ARG A 94 10.70 15.37 0.40
N GLY A 95 10.21 16.46 0.99
CA GLY A 95 9.31 17.41 0.33
C GLY A 95 7.84 16.98 0.30
N HIS A 96 7.46 16.00 1.12
CA HIS A 96 6.10 15.44 1.16
C HIS A 96 5.45 15.61 2.54
N SER A 97 5.48 16.83 3.09
CA SER A 97 4.86 17.11 4.39
C SER A 97 3.37 16.75 4.40
N ARG A 98 2.92 16.10 5.47
CA ARG A 98 1.54 15.66 5.70
C ARG A 98 1.14 15.89 7.15
N SER A 99 -0.16 16.08 7.37
CA SER A 99 -0.72 16.15 8.71
C SER A 99 -0.79 14.75 9.36
N TYR A 100 -0.79 14.70 10.70
CA TYR A 100 -0.93 13.41 11.40
C TYR A 100 -2.19 12.63 11.02
N PRO A 101 -3.39 13.24 10.85
CA PRO A 101 -4.57 12.51 10.37
C PRO A 101 -4.36 11.85 9.00
N GLU A 102 -3.68 12.52 8.06
CA GLU A 102 -3.38 11.96 6.74
C GLU A 102 -2.38 10.81 6.80
N ILE A 103 -1.36 10.94 7.65
CA ILE A 103 -0.38 9.86 7.89
C ILE A 103 -1.09 8.64 8.49
N VAL A 104 -1.92 8.85 9.50
CA VAL A 104 -2.70 7.76 10.12
C VAL A 104 -3.66 7.12 9.12
N LEU A 105 -4.34 7.90 8.28
CA LEU A 105 -5.17 7.36 7.21
C LEU A 105 -4.36 6.49 6.25
N SER A 106 -3.21 6.99 5.79
CA SER A 106 -2.32 6.25 4.87
C SER A 106 -1.83 4.94 5.48
N LEU A 107 -1.45 4.95 6.77
CA LEU A 107 -1.06 3.75 7.51
C LEU A 107 -2.20 2.72 7.59
N ASN A 108 -3.44 3.17 7.82
CA ASN A 108 -4.60 2.28 7.84
C ASN A 108 -4.92 1.71 6.45
N ILE A 109 -4.75 2.51 5.39
CA ILE A 109 -4.91 2.03 4.02
C ILE A 109 -3.86 0.96 3.70
N LEU A 110 -2.59 1.21 4.04
CA LEU A 110 -1.52 0.22 3.87
C LEU A 110 -1.84 -1.08 4.62
N ALA A 111 -2.21 -1.00 5.90
CA ALA A 111 -2.54 -2.16 6.73
C ALA A 111 -3.77 -2.94 6.25
N GLY A 112 -4.73 -2.27 5.61
CA GLY A 112 -5.97 -2.88 5.12
C GLY A 112 -5.93 -3.30 3.65
N SER A 113 -4.88 -2.95 2.91
CA SER A 113 -4.76 -3.26 1.48
C SER A 113 -3.90 -4.48 1.24
N LEU A 114 -4.14 -5.17 0.12
CA LEU A 114 -3.34 -6.33 -0.29
C LEU A 114 -2.97 -6.22 -1.77
N ILE A 115 -1.69 -6.33 -2.06
CA ILE A 115 -1.15 -6.40 -3.41
C ILE A 115 -0.53 -7.78 -3.60
N ARG A 116 -1.06 -8.56 -4.54
CA ARG A 116 -0.46 -9.81 -5.01
C ARG A 116 0.12 -9.60 -6.40
N ILE A 117 1.33 -10.10 -6.63
CA ILE A 117 1.97 -10.05 -7.95
C ILE A 117 2.19 -11.49 -8.41
N ASP A 118 1.62 -11.80 -9.57
CA ASP A 118 1.73 -13.10 -10.22
C ASP A 118 2.47 -12.95 -11.56
N ILE A 119 3.22 -13.99 -11.94
CA ILE A 119 3.79 -14.07 -13.29
C ILE A 119 2.64 -14.35 -14.24
N PHE A 120 2.46 -13.50 -15.26
CA PHE A 120 1.43 -13.77 -16.25
C PHE A 120 1.83 -15.04 -17.03
N PRO A 121 1.01 -16.10 -17.03
CA PRO A 121 1.35 -17.30 -17.76
C PRO A 121 1.49 -16.94 -19.24
N LYS A 122 2.61 -17.32 -19.86
CA LYS A 122 2.66 -17.36 -21.32
C LYS A 122 1.57 -18.34 -21.75
N CYS A 123 0.67 -17.90 -22.62
CA CYS A 123 -0.31 -18.79 -23.23
C CYS A 123 0.38 -20.09 -23.63
N CYS A 124 -0.07 -21.20 -23.06
CA CYS A 124 0.30 -22.52 -23.56
C CYS A 124 -0.22 -22.54 -25.01
N PRO A 125 0.62 -22.77 -26.04
CA PRO A 125 0.08 -23.02 -27.36
C PRO A 125 -0.71 -24.32 -27.25
N ILE A 126 -2.02 -24.23 -27.41
CA ILE A 126 -2.86 -25.39 -27.69
C ILE A 126 -2.46 -25.78 -29.11
N SER A 127 -1.44 -26.63 -29.23
CA SER A 127 -1.09 -27.29 -30.48
C SER A 127 -2.23 -28.24 -30.83
N GLY A 128 -3.09 -27.81 -31.74
CA GLY A 128 -3.98 -28.68 -32.50
C GLY A 128 -3.23 -29.42 -33.61
#